data_AF-A0A8T4X1L6-F1
#
_entry.id   AF-A0A8T4X1L6-F1
#
_cell.length_a   1.000
_cell.length_b   1.000
_cell.length_c   1.000
_cell.angle_alpha   90.00
_cell.angle_beta   90.00
_cell.angle_gamma   90.00
#
_symmetry.space_group_name_H-M   'P 1'
#
loop_
_entity.id
_entity.type
_entity.pdbx_description
1 polymer ?
#
loop_
_entity_poly.entity_id
_entity_poly.type
_entity_poly.pdbx_seq_one_letter_code
_entity_poly.pdbx_strand_id
1 'polypeptide(L)'
;MKQKVIDIENRDEVLQKSDKLIHGLDAGIQAISMDFGYHIKNTFAEPKIFDLRNNISYRLSSSRFHFHLLFRQLNDIQLKHDNLEISNDIRNSSVWHLELDKRQLSYLLDSIVFHLSSVFDYSAILINYILAKTDDTPNWNKIENYARGNSGPFSNEKSNKVKGCVIEVHNNFVRQLYDYRSDIIHRTSDILSASFAHELKSNKKTILFLSSKLQQKKFKGLQDLENKYTVTYFVHHLILQTIESLANLIRVLRNYMEDNSNNQSLMEEGKVMFAYIGDNKEIVSPSIMYWNEFERIFHEQSV
;
A
#
# COMPACT_ATOMS: atom_id res chain seq x y z
N MET A 1 14.56 17.17 27.06
CA MET A 1 14.04 17.79 25.81
C MET A 1 12.52 17.64 25.78
N LYS A 2 11.77 18.64 25.29
CA LYS A 2 10.31 18.51 25.08
C LYS A 2 10.07 17.60 23.87
N GLN A 3 9.25 16.55 24.01
CA GLN A 3 8.86 15.71 22.87
C GLN A 3 8.09 16.54 21.84
N LYS A 4 8.47 16.49 20.57
CA LYS A 4 7.77 17.17 19.47
C LYS A 4 6.62 16.28 18.98
N VAL A 5 5.50 16.89 18.60
CA VAL A 5 4.42 16.21 17.87
C VAL A 5 4.65 16.41 16.38
N ILE A 6 4.71 15.32 15.63
CA ILE A 6 4.85 15.28 14.17
C ILE A 6 3.49 14.95 13.58
N ASP A 7 3.02 15.83 12.69
CA ASP A 7 1.76 15.69 11.96
C ASP A 7 1.97 16.04 10.48
N ILE A 8 0.95 15.79 9.68
CA ILE A 8 0.85 16.26 8.30
C ILE A 8 0.56 17.77 8.30
N GLU A 9 1.44 18.55 7.69
CA GLU A 9 1.29 20.00 7.57
C GLU A 9 0.14 20.38 6.63
N ASN A 10 0.08 19.74 5.47
CA ASN A 10 -0.94 19.99 4.45
C ASN A 10 -1.65 18.69 4.04
N ARG A 11 -2.88 18.52 4.53
CA ARG A 11 -3.68 17.30 4.32
C ARG A 11 -4.09 17.13 2.86
N ASP A 12 -4.45 18.22 2.18
CA ASP A 12 -4.90 18.17 0.79
C ASP A 12 -3.76 17.79 -0.14
N GLU A 13 -2.57 18.36 0.08
CA GLU A 13 -1.37 18.01 -0.66
C GLU A 13 -0.97 16.55 -0.46
N VAL A 14 -1.03 16.05 0.78
CA VAL A 14 -0.76 14.64 1.08
C VAL A 14 -1.75 13.71 0.37
N LEU A 15 -3.04 14.04 0.37
CA LEU A 15 -4.04 13.26 -0.35
C LEU A 15 -3.79 13.29 -1.85
N GLN A 16 -3.57 14.46 -2.45
CA GLN A 16 -3.27 14.60 -3.88
C GLN A 16 -2.02 13.83 -4.30
N LYS A 17 -0.95 13.88 -3.49
CA LYS A 17 0.27 13.09 -3.73
C LYS A 17 -0.01 11.59 -3.67
N SER A 18 -0.77 11.15 -2.67
CA SER A 18 -1.13 9.73 -2.52
C SER A 18 -1.97 9.25 -3.70
N ASP A 19 -2.91 10.06 -4.17
CA ASP A 19 -3.78 9.78 -5.32
C ASP A 19 -2.96 9.62 -6.61
N LYS A 20 -2.04 10.55 -6.85
CA LYS A 20 -1.14 10.51 -8.00
C LYS A 20 -0.29 9.24 -8.00
N LEU A 21 0.29 8.88 -6.86
CA LEU A 21 1.13 7.69 -6.73
C LEU A 21 0.34 6.38 -6.91
N ILE A 22 -0.87 6.30 -6.36
CA ILE A 22 -1.76 5.14 -6.56
C ILE A 22 -2.15 5.02 -8.03
N HIS A 23 -2.45 6.14 -8.70
CA HIS A 23 -2.71 6.14 -10.13
C HIS A 23 -1.51 5.61 -10.94
N GLY A 24 -0.30 6.04 -10.58
CA GLY A 24 0.92 5.49 -11.15
C GLY A 24 1.03 3.98 -10.97
N LEU A 25 0.78 3.46 -9.76
CA LEU A 25 0.78 2.02 -9.51
C LEU A 25 -0.27 1.28 -10.33
N ASP A 26 -1.48 1.81 -10.44
CA ASP A 26 -2.53 1.18 -11.24
C ASP A 26 -2.09 1.06 -12.71
N ALA A 27 -1.42 2.09 -13.25
CA ALA A 27 -0.78 2.01 -14.57
C ALA A 27 0.30 0.91 -14.61
N GLY A 28 1.19 0.84 -13.63
CA GLY A 28 2.23 -0.21 -13.56
C GLY A 28 1.66 -1.64 -13.47
N ILE A 29 0.63 -1.86 -12.65
CA ILE A 29 -0.01 -3.17 -12.50
C ILE A 29 -0.77 -3.53 -13.79
N GLN A 30 -1.42 -2.55 -14.44
CA GLN A 30 -2.04 -2.74 -15.75
C GLN A 30 -1.00 -3.14 -16.81
N ALA A 31 0.17 -2.51 -16.78
CA ALA A 31 1.28 -2.82 -17.68
C ALA A 31 1.77 -4.25 -17.46
N ILE A 32 1.94 -4.69 -16.21
CA ILE A 32 2.32 -6.08 -15.87
C ILE A 32 1.32 -7.10 -16.42
N SER A 33 0.01 -6.85 -16.30
CA SER A 33 -0.99 -7.79 -16.83
C SER A 33 -0.89 -7.94 -18.36
N MET A 34 -0.63 -6.84 -19.06
CA MET A 34 -0.43 -6.85 -20.50
C MET A 34 0.89 -7.50 -20.89
N ASP A 35 1.99 -7.20 -20.18
CA ASP A 35 3.31 -7.79 -20.44
C ASP A 35 3.35 -9.29 -20.17
N PHE A 36 2.60 -9.78 -19.19
CA PHE A 36 2.45 -11.22 -19.01
C PHE A 36 1.80 -11.87 -20.25
N GLY A 37 0.73 -11.23 -20.74
CA GLY A 37 0.06 -11.59 -21.99
C GLY A 37 1.00 -11.53 -23.18
N TYR A 38 1.87 -10.52 -23.28
CA TYR A 38 2.84 -10.35 -24.37
C TYR A 38 4.01 -11.33 -24.26
N HIS A 39 4.83 -11.21 -23.22
CA HIS A 39 6.13 -11.83 -23.10
C HIS A 39 6.09 -13.30 -22.65
N ILE A 40 5.07 -13.74 -21.92
CA ILE A 40 5.06 -15.05 -21.25
C ILE A 40 4.12 -16.06 -21.91
N LYS A 41 2.87 -15.65 -22.20
CA LYS A 41 1.83 -16.57 -22.70
C LYS A 41 1.35 -16.27 -24.13
N ASN A 42 1.53 -15.05 -24.63
CA ASN A 42 1.06 -14.58 -25.93
C ASN A 42 -0.46 -14.81 -26.15
N THR A 43 -1.29 -14.41 -25.19
CA THR A 43 -2.76 -14.54 -25.26
C THR A 43 -3.48 -13.43 -24.49
N PHE A 44 -4.68 -13.06 -24.95
CA PHE A 44 -5.61 -12.16 -24.26
C PHE A 44 -6.51 -12.87 -23.23
N ALA A 45 -6.54 -14.20 -23.23
CA ALA A 45 -7.58 -14.99 -22.56
C ALA A 45 -7.19 -15.52 -21.17
N GLU A 46 -6.23 -14.88 -20.48
CA GLU A 46 -5.81 -15.30 -19.12
C GLU A 46 -6.56 -14.45 -18.08
N PRO A 47 -7.76 -14.85 -17.61
CA PRO A 47 -8.56 -14.03 -16.70
C PRO A 47 -7.83 -13.76 -15.38
N LYS A 48 -7.00 -14.70 -14.92
CA LYS A 48 -6.38 -14.64 -13.61
C LYS A 48 -5.41 -13.47 -13.43
N ILE A 49 -4.61 -13.14 -14.44
CA ILE A 49 -3.66 -12.01 -14.31
C ILE A 49 -4.42 -10.69 -14.14
N PHE A 50 -5.57 -10.55 -14.83
CA PHE A 50 -6.44 -9.39 -14.72
C PHE A 50 -7.23 -9.38 -13.41
N ASP A 51 -7.66 -10.54 -12.91
CA ASP A 51 -8.29 -10.65 -11.59
C ASP A 51 -7.32 -10.27 -10.47
N LEU A 52 -6.07 -10.70 -10.54
CA LEU A 52 -5.04 -10.32 -9.57
C LEU A 52 -4.76 -8.81 -9.61
N ARG A 53 -4.65 -8.22 -10.80
CA ARG A 53 -4.59 -6.75 -10.98
C ARG A 53 -5.77 -6.08 -10.30
N ASN A 54 -7.00 -6.48 -10.63
CA ASN A 54 -8.21 -5.88 -10.09
C ASN A 54 -8.26 -5.97 -8.56
N ASN A 55 -7.86 -7.11 -8.00
CA ASN A 55 -7.81 -7.28 -6.55
C ASN A 55 -6.77 -6.35 -5.90
N ILE A 56 -5.57 -6.21 -6.46
CA ILE A 56 -4.54 -5.30 -5.93
C ILE A 56 -5.04 -3.84 -5.99
N SER A 57 -5.51 -3.39 -7.16
CA SER A 57 -6.04 -2.02 -7.36
C SER A 57 -7.24 -1.75 -6.45
N TYR A 58 -8.14 -2.72 -6.26
CA TYR A 58 -9.28 -2.60 -5.36
C TYR A 58 -8.83 -2.39 -3.91
N ARG A 59 -7.83 -3.13 -3.43
CA ARG A 59 -7.34 -3.00 -2.05
C ARG A 59 -6.60 -1.68 -1.83
N LEU A 60 -5.80 -1.22 -2.80
CA LEU A 60 -5.17 0.11 -2.76
C LEU A 60 -6.22 1.24 -2.77
N SER A 61 -7.22 1.14 -3.64
CA SER A 61 -8.31 2.11 -3.68
C SER A 61 -9.13 2.11 -2.39
N SER A 62 -9.31 0.94 -1.77
CA SER A 62 -10.01 0.81 -0.50
C SER A 62 -9.21 1.44 0.65
N SER A 63 -7.90 1.21 0.74
CA SER A 63 -7.07 1.84 1.79
C SER A 63 -7.04 3.37 1.63
N ARG A 64 -6.94 3.86 0.40
CA ARG A 64 -7.08 5.28 0.06
C ARG A 64 -8.42 5.83 0.54
N PHE A 65 -9.53 5.21 0.16
CA PHE A 65 -10.87 5.67 0.55
C PHE A 65 -11.02 5.79 2.08
N HIS A 66 -10.56 4.78 2.83
CA HIS A 66 -10.61 4.82 4.29
C HIS A 66 -9.67 5.88 4.88
N PHE A 67 -8.56 6.21 4.21
CA PHE A 67 -7.70 7.32 4.61
C PHE A 67 -8.38 8.68 4.42
N HIS A 68 -9.13 8.89 3.32
CA HIS A 68 -9.99 10.07 3.19
C HIS A 68 -11.06 10.14 4.29
N LEU A 69 -11.69 9.01 4.59
CA LEU A 69 -12.66 8.94 5.69
C LEU A 69 -12.04 9.30 7.04
N LEU A 70 -10.79 8.90 7.30
CA LEU A 70 -10.07 9.26 8.51
C LEU A 70 -9.95 10.79 8.65
N PHE A 71 -9.56 11.50 7.61
CA PHE A 71 -9.48 12.98 7.64
C PHE A 71 -10.84 13.63 7.82
N ARG A 72 -11.86 13.14 7.13
CA ARG A 72 -13.23 13.63 7.29
C ARG A 72 -13.72 13.44 8.73
N GLN A 73 -13.52 12.24 9.27
CA GLN A 73 -13.91 11.92 10.64
C GLN A 73 -13.19 12.81 11.65
N LEU A 74 -11.90 13.14 11.44
CA LEU A 74 -11.17 14.08 12.30
C LEU A 74 -11.78 15.48 12.29
N ASN A 75 -12.21 15.96 11.12
CA ASN A 75 -12.90 17.26 11.02
C ASN A 75 -14.27 17.21 11.72
N ASP A 76 -15.04 16.14 11.53
CA ASP A 76 -16.35 15.95 12.16
C ASP A 76 -16.23 15.87 13.69
N ILE A 77 -15.19 15.19 14.19
CA ILE A 77 -14.86 15.15 15.63
C ILE A 77 -14.55 16.55 16.14
N GLN A 78 -13.68 17.30 15.45
CA GLN A 78 -13.32 18.65 15.86
C GLN A 78 -14.55 19.56 15.95
N LEU A 79 -15.40 19.57 14.90
CA LEU A 79 -16.66 20.32 14.89
C LEU A 79 -17.61 19.90 16.00
N LYS A 80 -17.74 18.59 16.24
CA LYS A 80 -18.58 18.07 17.33
C LYS A 80 -18.11 18.63 18.67
N HIS A 81 -16.80 18.55 18.96
CA HIS A 81 -16.27 19.00 20.25
C HIS A 81 -16.30 20.51 20.42
N ASP A 82 -16.10 21.29 19.36
CA ASP A 82 -16.25 22.74 19.40
C ASP A 82 -17.69 23.16 19.80
N ASN A 83 -18.69 22.38 19.39
CA ASN A 83 -20.10 22.61 19.72
C ASN A 83 -20.57 21.99 21.06
N LEU A 84 -19.76 21.15 21.71
CA LEU A 84 -20.13 20.61 23.02
C LEU A 84 -20.06 21.70 24.09
N GLU A 85 -21.19 21.99 24.73
CA GLU A 85 -21.20 22.83 25.93
C GLU A 85 -20.51 22.11 27.09
N ILE A 86 -19.91 22.88 28.01
CA ILE A 86 -19.40 22.33 29.26
C ILE A 86 -20.63 21.95 30.10
N SER A 87 -20.97 20.66 30.10
CA SER A 87 -22.08 20.13 30.89
C SER A 87 -21.57 19.27 32.04
N ASN A 88 -22.31 19.26 33.15
CA ASN A 88 -22.07 18.37 34.28
C ASN A 88 -22.61 16.94 34.05
N ASP A 89 -23.31 16.68 32.94
CA ASP A 89 -23.72 15.33 32.56
C ASP A 89 -22.53 14.60 31.92
N ILE A 90 -22.09 13.53 32.58
CA ILE A 90 -21.01 12.66 32.11
C ILE A 90 -21.24 12.18 30.67
N ARG A 91 -22.49 11.93 30.27
CA ARG A 91 -22.83 11.46 28.90
C ARG A 91 -22.66 12.55 27.84
N ASN A 92 -22.72 13.82 28.23
CA ASN A 92 -22.50 14.98 27.39
C ASN A 92 -21.11 15.61 27.62
N SER A 93 -20.23 14.91 28.36
CA SER A 93 -18.87 15.39 28.60
C SER A 93 -17.98 15.13 27.38
N SER A 94 -17.09 16.07 27.07
CA SER A 94 -16.07 15.89 26.02
C SER A 94 -15.21 14.64 26.25
N VAL A 95 -15.01 14.23 27.51
CA VAL A 95 -14.24 13.02 27.85
C VAL A 95 -14.94 11.75 27.37
N TRP A 96 -16.25 11.61 27.59
CA TRP A 96 -17.01 10.45 27.13
C TRP A 96 -17.01 10.35 25.60
N HIS A 97 -17.28 11.46 24.92
CA HIS A 97 -17.25 11.52 23.47
C HIS A 97 -15.86 11.19 22.89
N LEU A 98 -14.79 11.61 23.55
CA LEU A 98 -13.41 11.34 23.11
C LEU A 98 -13.09 9.84 23.08
N GLU A 99 -13.59 9.05 24.04
CA GLU A 99 -13.37 7.60 24.03
C GLU A 99 -14.09 6.89 22.86
N LEU A 100 -15.28 7.36 22.48
CA LEU A 100 -15.97 6.87 21.28
C LEU A 100 -15.20 7.26 20.00
N ASP A 101 -14.71 8.50 19.94
CA ASP A 101 -13.97 9.02 18.79
C ASP A 101 -12.65 8.25 18.57
N LYS A 102 -11.92 7.95 19.65
CA LYS A 102 -10.72 7.11 19.60
C LYS A 102 -11.02 5.75 18.96
N ARG A 103 -12.12 5.10 19.35
CA ARG A 103 -12.51 3.79 18.80
C ARG A 103 -12.87 3.88 17.32
N GLN A 104 -13.67 4.86 16.92
CA GLN A 104 -14.08 5.04 15.52
C GLN A 104 -12.88 5.24 14.59
N LEU A 105 -11.92 6.08 14.99
CA LEU A 105 -10.69 6.28 14.24
C LEU A 105 -9.81 5.02 14.23
N SER A 106 -9.80 4.25 15.32
CA SER A 106 -9.07 2.96 15.36
C SER A 106 -9.67 1.94 14.39
N TYR A 107 -11.00 1.88 14.23
CA TYR A 107 -11.63 1.00 13.24
C TYR A 107 -11.24 1.34 11.80
N LEU A 108 -11.13 2.63 11.48
CA LEU A 108 -10.65 3.07 10.17
C LEU A 108 -9.19 2.65 9.95
N LEU A 109 -8.34 2.80 10.97
CA LEU A 109 -6.95 2.35 10.91
C LEU A 109 -6.84 0.84 10.68
N ASP A 110 -7.61 0.04 11.42
CA ASP A 110 -7.61 -1.42 11.29
C ASP A 110 -8.02 -1.83 9.87
N SER A 111 -9.04 -1.18 9.30
CA SER A 111 -9.48 -1.40 7.92
C SER A 111 -8.36 -1.08 6.90
N ILE A 112 -7.67 0.05 7.07
CA ILE A 112 -6.54 0.43 6.21
C ILE A 112 -5.43 -0.62 6.28
N VAL A 113 -5.01 -1.03 7.48
CA VAL A 113 -3.95 -2.02 7.70
C VAL A 113 -4.32 -3.37 7.08
N PHE A 114 -5.59 -3.77 7.20
CA PHE A 114 -6.11 -4.98 6.56
C PHE A 114 -6.01 -4.90 5.04
N HIS A 115 -6.45 -3.78 4.44
CA HIS A 115 -6.37 -3.59 3.00
C HIS A 115 -4.91 -3.57 2.50
N LEU A 116 -4.01 -2.84 3.17
CA LEU A 116 -2.60 -2.79 2.80
C LEU A 116 -1.91 -4.16 2.90
N SER A 117 -2.25 -4.95 3.92
CA SER A 117 -1.72 -6.32 4.03
C SER A 117 -2.28 -7.22 2.93
N SER A 118 -3.56 -7.08 2.61
CA SER A 118 -4.20 -7.83 1.53
C SER A 118 -3.56 -7.55 0.17
N VAL A 119 -3.08 -6.32 -0.08
CA VAL A 119 -2.33 -5.98 -1.29
C VAL A 119 -1.10 -6.89 -1.45
N PHE A 120 -0.35 -7.14 -0.38
CA PHE A 120 0.80 -8.05 -0.42
C PHE A 120 0.39 -9.51 -0.58
N ASP A 121 -0.72 -9.95 0.04
CA ASP A 121 -1.25 -11.29 -0.18
C ASP A 121 -1.60 -11.53 -1.66
N TYR A 122 -2.24 -10.58 -2.36
CA TYR A 122 -2.49 -10.70 -3.81
C TYR A 122 -1.21 -10.55 -4.64
N SER A 123 -0.26 -9.71 -4.22
CA SER A 123 1.03 -9.56 -4.89
C SER A 123 1.86 -10.84 -4.81
N ALA A 124 1.77 -11.59 -3.72
CA ALA A 124 2.40 -12.91 -3.57
C ALA A 124 1.85 -13.91 -4.61
N ILE A 125 0.52 -13.92 -4.79
CA ILE A 125 -0.12 -14.76 -5.81
C ILE A 125 0.31 -14.32 -7.22
N LEU A 126 0.39 -13.01 -7.48
CA LEU A 126 0.86 -12.46 -8.76
C LEU A 126 2.30 -12.89 -9.07
N ILE A 127 3.21 -12.75 -8.11
CA ILE A 127 4.61 -13.19 -8.25
C ILE A 127 4.67 -14.68 -8.57
N ASN A 128 3.93 -15.51 -7.82
CA ASN A 128 3.87 -16.94 -8.08
C ASN A 128 3.36 -17.26 -9.49
N TYR A 129 2.27 -16.60 -9.89
CA TYR A 129 1.63 -16.81 -11.17
C TYR A 129 2.56 -16.41 -12.34
N ILE A 130 3.33 -15.32 -12.21
CA ILE A 130 4.30 -14.90 -13.23
C ILE A 130 5.49 -15.88 -13.30
N LEU A 131 6.05 -16.26 -12.15
CA LEU A 131 7.30 -17.05 -12.09
C LEU A 131 7.07 -18.55 -12.31
N ALA A 132 6.15 -19.16 -11.56
CA ALA A 132 5.88 -20.60 -11.59
C ALA A 132 4.84 -20.97 -12.66
N LYS A 133 4.05 -20.01 -13.15
CA LYS A 133 2.94 -20.25 -14.10
C LYS A 133 1.91 -21.26 -13.57
N THR A 134 1.75 -21.32 -12.24
CA THR A 134 0.77 -22.19 -11.57
C THR A 134 -0.37 -21.38 -10.98
N ASP A 135 -1.51 -22.04 -10.79
CA ASP A 135 -2.68 -21.43 -10.18
C ASP A 135 -2.65 -21.36 -8.66
N ASP A 136 -1.55 -21.72 -8.03
CA ASP A 136 -1.42 -21.71 -6.58
C ASP A 136 -1.59 -20.29 -6.02
N THR A 137 -2.18 -20.21 -4.83
CA THR A 137 -2.49 -18.95 -4.13
C THR A 137 -1.67 -18.80 -2.84
N PRO A 138 -0.33 -18.73 -2.92
CA PRO A 138 0.49 -18.56 -1.73
C PRO A 138 0.27 -17.18 -1.11
N ASN A 139 0.22 -17.14 0.23
CA ASN A 139 0.31 -15.87 0.96
C ASN A 139 1.75 -15.31 0.92
N TRP A 140 1.92 -14.07 1.38
CA TRP A 140 3.23 -13.40 1.35
C TRP A 140 4.33 -14.20 2.07
N ASN A 141 4.05 -14.71 3.28
CA ASN A 141 5.03 -15.47 4.05
C ASN A 141 5.48 -16.75 3.34
N LYS A 142 4.60 -17.40 2.57
CA LYS A 142 4.97 -18.57 1.77
C LYS A 142 5.88 -18.19 0.61
N ILE A 143 5.59 -17.10 -0.10
CA ILE A 143 6.45 -16.58 -1.18
C ILE A 143 7.81 -16.16 -0.66
N GLU A 144 7.84 -15.52 0.50
CA GLU A 144 9.08 -15.11 1.15
C GLU A 144 9.94 -16.30 1.60
N ASN A 145 9.32 -17.33 2.17
CA ASN A 145 10.03 -18.57 2.51
C ASN A 145 10.60 -19.27 1.26
N TYR A 146 9.85 -19.28 0.15
CA TYR A 146 10.35 -19.77 -1.13
C TYR A 146 11.56 -18.97 -1.62
N ALA A 147 11.51 -17.64 -1.50
CA ALA A 147 12.63 -16.76 -1.85
C ALA A 147 13.87 -17.06 -1.01
N ARG A 148 13.76 -17.18 0.33
CA ARG A 148 14.89 -17.54 1.20
C ARG A 148 15.43 -18.93 0.92
N GLY A 149 14.55 -19.90 0.75
CA GLY A 149 14.88 -21.31 0.57
C GLY A 149 15.32 -21.69 -0.84
N ASN A 150 15.35 -20.74 -1.78
CA ASN A 150 15.67 -20.99 -3.19
C ASN A 150 14.80 -22.11 -3.80
N SER A 151 13.50 -22.07 -3.54
CA SER A 151 12.56 -23.14 -3.87
C SER A 151 11.31 -22.61 -4.57
N GLY A 152 10.48 -23.52 -5.09
CA GLY A 152 9.25 -23.17 -5.80
C GLY A 152 9.51 -22.21 -6.98
N PRO A 153 8.82 -21.05 -7.04
CA PRO A 153 9.00 -20.07 -8.13
C PRO A 153 10.42 -19.48 -8.22
N PHE A 154 11.24 -19.60 -7.17
CA PHE A 154 12.59 -19.04 -7.10
C PHE A 154 13.70 -20.07 -7.27
N SER A 155 13.40 -21.25 -7.79
CA SER A 155 14.40 -22.30 -8.04
C SER A 155 15.34 -21.98 -9.22
N ASN A 156 14.95 -21.05 -10.10
CA ASN A 156 15.71 -20.64 -11.28
C ASN A 156 16.47 -19.33 -11.03
N GLU A 157 17.76 -19.28 -11.39
CA GLU A 157 18.62 -18.09 -11.26
C GLU A 157 18.07 -16.83 -11.94
N LYS A 158 17.29 -16.99 -13.03
CA LYS A 158 16.65 -15.85 -13.70
C LYS A 158 15.70 -15.06 -12.80
N SER A 159 15.19 -15.68 -11.73
CA SER A 159 14.31 -15.05 -10.74
C SER A 159 15.07 -14.32 -9.61
N ASN A 160 16.41 -14.34 -9.61
CA ASN A 160 17.22 -13.83 -8.49
C ASN A 160 16.95 -12.36 -8.13
N LYS A 161 16.72 -11.50 -9.13
CA LYS A 161 16.37 -10.08 -8.88
C LYS A 161 15.01 -9.95 -8.17
N VAL A 162 14.01 -10.73 -8.59
CA VAL A 162 12.68 -10.75 -7.96
C VAL A 162 12.79 -11.30 -6.54
N LYS A 163 13.54 -12.39 -6.34
CA LYS A 163 13.85 -12.97 -5.02
C LYS A 163 14.47 -11.93 -4.07
N GLY A 164 15.50 -11.22 -4.53
CA GLY A 164 16.15 -10.18 -3.73
C GLY A 164 15.18 -9.10 -3.28
N CYS A 165 14.36 -8.60 -4.21
CA CYS A 165 13.34 -7.59 -3.93
C CYS A 165 12.27 -8.09 -2.94
N VAL A 166 11.77 -9.32 -3.07
CA VAL A 166 10.81 -9.91 -2.13
C VAL A 166 11.37 -9.96 -0.71
N ILE A 167 12.62 -10.41 -0.56
CA ILE A 167 13.28 -10.50 0.75
C ILE A 167 13.48 -9.11 1.36
N GLU A 168 13.90 -8.14 0.55
CA GLU A 168 14.09 -6.76 0.97
C GLU A 168 12.78 -6.12 1.43
N VAL A 169 11.74 -6.17 0.59
CA VAL A 169 10.39 -5.66 0.91
C VAL A 169 9.84 -6.30 2.18
N HIS A 170 10.05 -7.61 2.35
CA HIS A 170 9.61 -8.30 3.56
C HIS A 170 10.32 -7.80 4.82
N ASN A 171 11.66 -7.76 4.78
CA ASN A 171 12.46 -7.38 5.94
C ASN A 171 12.26 -5.92 6.34
N ASN A 172 12.13 -5.03 5.35
CA ASN A 172 12.03 -3.59 5.59
C ASN A 172 10.62 -3.19 6.05
N PHE A 173 9.58 -3.85 5.55
CA PHE A 173 8.20 -3.37 5.76
C PHE A 173 7.16 -4.47 6.02
N VAL A 174 6.99 -5.43 5.10
CA VAL A 174 5.81 -6.33 5.14
C VAL A 174 5.76 -7.17 6.41
N ARG A 175 6.91 -7.58 6.94
CA ARG A 175 6.98 -8.28 8.23
C ARG A 175 6.37 -7.45 9.36
N GLN A 176 6.74 -6.17 9.46
CA GLN A 176 6.23 -5.27 10.51
C GLN A 176 4.72 -5.07 10.36
N LEU A 177 4.26 -4.89 9.11
CA LEU A 177 2.85 -4.75 8.78
C LEU A 177 2.03 -5.99 9.18
N TYR A 178 2.52 -7.19 8.87
CA TYR A 178 1.84 -8.45 9.18
C TYR A 178 1.86 -8.75 10.67
N ASP A 179 2.99 -8.48 11.35
CA ASP A 179 3.10 -8.63 12.80
C ASP A 179 2.15 -7.69 13.53
N TYR A 180 1.98 -6.45 13.04
CA TYR A 180 1.01 -5.50 13.58
C TYR A 180 -0.43 -5.95 13.30
N ARG A 181 -0.77 -6.33 12.05
CA ARG A 181 -2.09 -6.88 11.68
C ARG A 181 -2.46 -8.07 12.56
N SER A 182 -1.54 -8.99 12.79
CA SER A 182 -1.79 -10.18 13.62
C SER A 182 -2.09 -9.82 15.07
N ASP A 183 -1.42 -8.82 15.63
CA ASP A 183 -1.66 -8.39 17.02
C ASP A 183 -3.04 -7.74 17.18
N ILE A 184 -3.43 -6.87 16.24
CA ILE A 184 -4.75 -6.17 16.30
C ILE A 184 -5.92 -7.14 16.13
N ILE A 185 -5.78 -8.20 15.33
CA ILE A 185 -6.84 -9.19 15.10
C ILE A 185 -6.94 -10.20 16.25
N HIS A 186 -5.80 -10.68 16.77
CA HIS A 186 -5.79 -11.87 17.62
C HIS A 186 -5.42 -11.63 19.08
N ARG A 187 -4.83 -10.47 19.43
CA ARG A 187 -4.24 -10.28 20.76
C ARG A 187 -4.80 -9.08 21.51
N THR A 188 -4.85 -7.92 20.88
CA THR A 188 -5.24 -6.69 21.58
C THR A 188 -5.79 -5.65 20.62
N SER A 189 -6.90 -5.02 21.00
CA SER A 189 -7.41 -3.86 20.28
C SER A 189 -6.46 -2.68 20.50
N ASP A 190 -5.90 -2.15 19.42
CA ASP A 190 -4.98 -1.02 19.50
C ASP A 190 -5.72 0.32 19.41
N ILE A 191 -6.35 0.69 20.52
CA ILE A 191 -7.10 1.94 20.59
C ILE A 191 -6.14 3.14 20.66
N LEU A 192 -6.31 4.08 19.73
CA LEU A 192 -5.50 5.29 19.62
C LEU A 192 -5.44 6.08 20.93
N SER A 193 -4.35 6.81 21.14
CA SER A 193 -4.26 7.80 22.22
C SER A 193 -4.73 9.17 21.71
N ALA A 194 -5.24 10.02 22.59
CA ALA A 194 -5.64 11.37 22.25
C ALA A 194 -5.05 12.40 23.22
N SER A 195 -4.71 13.57 22.69
CA SER A 195 -4.39 14.77 23.45
C SER A 195 -5.51 15.78 23.26
N PHE A 196 -6.00 16.32 24.37
CA PHE A 196 -7.06 17.32 24.38
C PHE A 196 -6.53 18.59 25.05
N ALA A 197 -6.71 19.73 24.39
CA ALA A 197 -6.41 21.05 24.91
C ALA A 197 -7.62 21.96 24.76
N HIS A 198 -7.91 22.76 25.78
CA HIS A 198 -8.99 23.75 25.76
C HIS A 198 -8.44 25.10 26.19
N GLU A 199 -8.47 26.05 25.25
CA GLU A 199 -8.15 27.44 25.52
C GLU A 199 -9.41 28.17 26.00
N LEU A 200 -9.49 28.43 27.31
CA LEU A 200 -10.69 29.00 27.93
C LEU A 200 -11.04 30.40 27.41
N LYS A 201 -10.05 31.22 27.04
CA LYS A 201 -10.27 32.61 26.59
C LYS A 201 -10.95 32.68 25.22
N SER A 202 -10.54 31.82 24.29
CA SER A 202 -11.09 31.74 22.94
C SER A 202 -12.19 30.69 22.82
N ASN A 203 -12.43 29.92 23.89
CA ASN A 203 -13.19 28.68 23.90
C ASN A 203 -12.73 27.65 22.85
N LYS A 204 -11.51 27.78 22.32
CA LYS A 204 -10.99 26.90 21.28
C LYS A 204 -10.59 25.56 21.89
N LYS A 205 -11.12 24.48 21.35
CA LYS A 205 -10.72 23.12 21.70
C LYS A 205 -9.81 22.57 20.61
N THR A 206 -8.83 21.77 20.98
CA THR A 206 -7.90 21.15 20.04
C THR A 206 -7.70 19.71 20.44
N ILE A 207 -7.95 18.81 19.48
CA ILE A 207 -7.87 17.37 19.68
C ILE A 207 -6.86 16.79 18.70
N LEU A 208 -5.86 16.09 19.24
CA LEU A 208 -4.86 15.39 18.45
C LEU A 208 -4.93 13.90 18.75
N PHE A 209 -5.09 13.09 17.71
CA PHE A 209 -5.05 11.64 17.83
C PHE A 209 -3.66 11.14 17.46
N LEU A 210 -3.05 10.44 18.41
CA LEU A 210 -1.65 10.04 18.38
C LEU A 210 -1.54 8.54 18.10
N SER A 211 -0.45 8.17 17.41
CA SER A 211 -0.06 6.78 17.25
C SER A 211 0.10 6.11 18.60
N SER A 212 -0.36 4.87 18.70
CA SER A 212 -0.27 4.09 19.92
C SER A 212 1.18 3.68 20.22
N LYS A 213 1.41 3.20 21.45
CA LYS A 213 2.70 2.59 21.81
C LYS A 213 2.96 1.30 21.02
N LEU A 214 1.91 0.56 20.64
CA LEU A 214 2.06 -0.66 19.85
C LEU A 214 2.55 -0.32 18.45
N GLN A 215 1.97 0.69 17.80
CA GLN A 215 2.39 1.21 16.50
C GLN A 215 3.85 1.65 16.53
N GLN A 216 4.23 2.50 17.48
CA GLN A 216 5.62 2.96 17.66
C GLN A 216 6.60 1.79 17.87
N LYS A 217 6.20 0.78 18.66
CA LYS A 217 7.05 -0.39 18.93
C LYS A 217 7.24 -1.28 17.71
N LYS A 218 6.23 -1.41 16.85
CA LYS A 218 6.27 -2.28 15.66
C LYS A 218 6.97 -1.61 14.49
N PHE A 219 6.81 -0.29 14.35
CA PHE A 219 7.30 0.48 13.23
C PHE A 219 8.43 1.44 13.63
N LYS A 220 9.45 0.92 14.36
CA LYS A 220 10.58 1.71 14.86
C LYS A 220 11.42 2.39 13.76
N GLY A 221 11.32 1.92 12.52
CA GLY A 221 11.97 2.55 11.36
C GLY A 221 11.17 3.72 10.77
N LEU A 222 9.87 3.81 11.08
CA LEU A 222 8.96 4.85 10.57
C LEU A 222 8.70 5.95 11.60
N GLN A 223 8.96 5.66 12.89
CA GLN A 223 8.74 6.54 14.03
C GLN A 223 9.86 6.36 15.04
N ASP A 224 10.51 7.45 15.44
CA ASP A 224 11.44 7.41 16.57
C ASP A 224 10.68 7.41 17.92
N LEU A 225 11.35 6.98 18.98
CA LEU A 225 10.74 6.92 20.32
C LEU A 225 10.74 8.27 21.05
N GLU A 226 11.40 9.28 20.49
CA GLU A 226 11.58 10.59 21.10
C GLU A 226 10.43 11.54 20.77
N ASN A 227 9.81 11.36 19.60
CA ASN A 227 8.71 12.14 19.07
C ASN A 227 7.37 11.42 19.21
N LYS A 228 6.28 12.19 19.15
CA LYS A 228 4.92 11.66 19.04
C LYS A 228 4.42 11.90 17.64
N TYR A 229 3.81 10.89 17.05
CA TYR A 229 3.26 10.99 15.70
C TYR A 229 1.74 10.98 15.76
N THR A 230 1.10 11.71 14.87
CA THR A 230 -0.35 11.64 14.70
C THR A 230 -0.73 10.37 13.94
N VAL A 231 -1.98 9.91 14.12
CA VAL A 231 -2.51 8.77 13.38
C VAL A 231 -2.51 9.02 11.86
N THR A 232 -2.74 10.27 11.44
CA THR A 232 -2.74 10.69 10.04
C THR A 232 -1.36 10.57 9.42
N TYR A 233 -0.32 11.04 10.13
CA TYR A 233 1.07 10.85 9.70
C TYR A 233 1.42 9.36 9.59
N PHE A 234 1.07 8.57 10.60
CA PHE A 234 1.35 7.14 10.60
C PHE A 234 0.71 6.41 9.42
N VAL A 235 -0.59 6.64 9.19
CA VAL A 235 -1.34 6.02 8.09
C VAL A 235 -0.78 6.42 6.73
N HIS A 236 -0.49 7.71 6.54
CA HIS A 236 0.13 8.18 5.31
C HIS A 236 1.45 7.45 5.02
N HIS A 237 2.28 7.30 6.05
CA HIS A 237 3.56 6.62 5.91
C HIS A 237 3.39 5.13 5.57
N LEU A 238 2.42 4.43 6.17
CA LEU A 238 2.10 3.04 5.78
C LEU A 238 1.70 2.94 4.31
N ILE A 239 0.86 3.86 3.83
CA ILE A 239 0.42 3.90 2.43
C ILE A 239 1.62 4.14 1.51
N LEU A 240 2.48 5.12 1.80
CA LEU A 240 3.67 5.39 1.01
C LEU A 240 4.62 4.19 0.95
N GLN A 241 4.89 3.55 2.09
CA GLN A 241 5.76 2.36 2.12
C GLN A 241 5.18 1.18 1.33
N THR A 242 3.85 1.00 1.37
CA THR A 242 3.18 0.03 0.48
C THR A 242 3.39 0.41 -0.99
N ILE A 243 3.23 1.68 -1.33
CA ILE A 243 3.35 2.16 -2.71
C ILE A 243 4.77 1.93 -3.24
N GLU A 244 5.79 2.34 -2.49
CA GLU A 244 7.20 2.19 -2.85
C GLU A 244 7.59 0.72 -3.01
N SER A 245 7.15 -0.13 -2.07
CA SER A 245 7.38 -1.57 -2.12
C SER A 245 6.79 -2.21 -3.39
N LEU A 246 5.56 -1.82 -3.76
CA LEU A 246 4.91 -2.33 -4.97
C LEU A 246 5.57 -1.81 -6.23
N ALA A 247 5.95 -0.53 -6.29
CA ALA A 247 6.64 0.03 -7.44
C ALA A 247 7.95 -0.73 -7.71
N ASN A 248 8.71 -1.05 -6.67
CA ASN A 248 9.93 -1.85 -6.79
C ASN A 248 9.64 -3.28 -7.28
N LEU A 249 8.62 -3.94 -6.72
CA LEU A 249 8.20 -5.29 -7.16
C LEU A 249 7.76 -5.29 -8.63
N ILE A 250 6.98 -4.30 -9.05
CA ILE A 250 6.50 -4.13 -10.42
C ILE A 250 7.69 -3.98 -11.38
N ARG A 251 8.67 -3.13 -11.06
CA ARG A 251 9.87 -2.96 -11.91
C ARG A 251 10.68 -4.24 -12.06
N VAL A 252 10.91 -4.99 -10.97
CA VAL A 252 11.68 -6.24 -11.07
C VAL A 252 10.91 -7.35 -11.80
N LEU A 253 9.58 -7.38 -11.70
CA LEU A 253 8.73 -8.31 -12.44
C LEU A 253 8.71 -7.98 -13.93
N ARG A 254 8.66 -6.69 -14.30
CA ARG A 254 8.80 -6.24 -15.69
C ARG A 254 10.10 -6.75 -16.28
N ASN A 255 11.23 -6.44 -15.65
CA ASN A 255 12.55 -6.86 -16.12
C ASN A 255 12.63 -8.40 -16.26
N TYR A 256 12.06 -9.14 -15.30
CA TYR A 256 11.99 -10.60 -15.40
C TYR A 256 11.22 -11.05 -16.63
N MET A 257 10.06 -10.46 -16.93
CA MET A 257 9.25 -10.85 -18.09
C MET A 257 9.94 -10.51 -19.41
N GLU A 258 10.57 -9.34 -19.51
CA GLU A 258 11.36 -8.93 -20.68
C GLU A 258 12.55 -9.90 -20.91
N ASP A 259 13.34 -10.21 -19.87
CA ASP A 259 14.49 -11.13 -19.90
C ASP A 259 14.09 -12.59 -20.20
N ASN A 260 12.81 -12.94 -20.03
CA ASN A 260 12.27 -14.28 -20.23
C ASN A 260 11.23 -14.35 -21.35
N SER A 261 11.22 -13.34 -22.22
CA SER A 261 10.26 -13.26 -23.29
C SER A 261 10.44 -14.38 -24.31
N ASN A 262 9.32 -14.96 -24.75
CA ASN A 262 9.28 -15.90 -25.88
C ASN A 262 8.94 -15.23 -27.22
N ASN A 263 8.85 -13.89 -27.26
CA ASN A 263 8.35 -13.17 -28.42
C ASN A 263 9.18 -13.37 -29.68
N GLN A 264 10.51 -13.41 -29.57
CA GLN A 264 11.36 -13.59 -30.75
C GLN A 264 11.06 -14.92 -31.47
N SER A 265 10.94 -16.02 -30.72
CA SER A 265 10.55 -17.33 -31.27
C SER A 265 9.13 -17.30 -31.85
N LEU A 266 8.18 -16.63 -31.19
CA LEU A 266 6.82 -16.50 -31.70
C LEU A 266 6.72 -15.61 -32.94
N MET A 267 7.58 -14.59 -33.07
CA MET A 267 7.69 -13.73 -34.25
C MET A 267 8.24 -14.51 -35.44
N GLU A 268 9.31 -15.28 -35.24
CA GLU A 268 9.88 -16.17 -36.25
C GLU A 268 8.86 -17.21 -36.75
N GLU A 269 7.96 -17.67 -35.87
CA GLU A 269 6.89 -18.61 -36.19
C GLU A 269 5.60 -17.95 -36.72
N GLY A 270 5.53 -16.62 -36.78
CA GLY A 270 4.32 -15.88 -37.21
C GLY A 270 3.12 -16.02 -36.27
N LYS A 271 3.35 -16.34 -34.99
CA LYS A 271 2.33 -16.66 -33.99
C LYS A 271 2.07 -15.55 -32.97
N VAL A 272 2.67 -14.36 -33.12
CA VAL A 272 2.39 -13.24 -32.19
C VAL A 272 0.93 -12.83 -32.31
N MET A 273 0.18 -12.97 -31.22
CA MET A 273 -1.24 -12.66 -31.15
C MET A 273 -1.52 -11.39 -30.35
N PHE A 274 -0.57 -10.93 -29.54
CA PHE A 274 -0.73 -9.80 -28.62
C PHE A 274 0.38 -8.78 -28.85
N ALA A 275 0.24 -7.85 -29.80
CA ALA A 275 1.23 -6.79 -30.00
C ALA A 275 0.65 -5.54 -30.66
N TYR A 276 1.35 -4.42 -30.51
CA TYR A 276 1.07 -3.15 -31.17
C TYR A 276 2.13 -2.86 -32.22
N ILE A 277 1.75 -2.20 -33.33
CA ILE A 277 2.71 -1.71 -34.32
C ILE A 277 3.06 -0.27 -33.96
N GLY A 278 4.28 -0.05 -33.45
CA GLY A 278 4.80 1.27 -33.11
C GLY A 278 5.07 2.15 -34.35
N ASP A 279 5.41 3.41 -34.10
CA ASP A 279 5.57 4.44 -35.14
C ASP A 279 6.59 4.07 -36.22
N ASN A 280 7.61 3.29 -35.86
CA ASN A 280 8.65 2.78 -36.77
C ASN A 280 8.28 1.46 -37.45
N LYS A 281 7.02 1.02 -37.36
CA LYS A 281 6.54 -0.32 -37.77
C LYS A 281 7.12 -1.49 -36.95
N GLU A 282 7.64 -1.18 -35.77
CA GLU A 282 8.17 -2.16 -34.82
C GLU A 282 7.02 -2.81 -34.05
N ILE A 283 7.12 -4.12 -33.80
CA ILE A 283 6.14 -4.84 -32.98
C ILE A 283 6.53 -4.65 -31.51
N VAL A 284 5.70 -3.92 -30.75
CA VAL A 284 5.96 -3.54 -29.35
C VAL A 284 4.87 -4.05 -28.41
N SER A 285 5.17 -4.09 -27.11
CA SER A 285 4.18 -4.42 -26.09
C SER A 285 3.08 -3.34 -26.03
N PRO A 286 1.80 -3.72 -25.97
CA PRO A 286 0.71 -2.75 -25.77
C PRO A 286 0.72 -2.11 -24.37
N SER A 287 1.57 -2.59 -23.46
CA SER A 287 1.77 -2.01 -22.13
C SER A 287 2.54 -0.67 -22.14
N ILE A 288 3.17 -0.29 -23.26
CA ILE A 288 4.15 0.80 -23.31
C ILE A 288 3.61 2.14 -22.79
N MET A 289 2.35 2.48 -23.10
CA MET A 289 1.74 3.72 -22.63
C MET A 289 1.56 3.71 -21.10
N TYR A 290 1.22 2.57 -20.53
CA TYR A 290 1.07 2.40 -19.09
C TYR A 290 2.42 2.44 -18.36
N TRP A 291 3.48 1.89 -18.97
CA TRP A 291 4.84 2.01 -18.44
C TRP A 291 5.34 3.44 -18.44
N ASN A 292 5.09 4.20 -19.51
CA ASN A 292 5.48 5.60 -19.58
C ASN A 292 4.80 6.41 -18.47
N GLU A 293 3.51 6.18 -18.22
CA GLU A 293 2.78 6.86 -17.15
C GLU A 293 3.30 6.47 -15.76
N PHE A 294 3.55 5.18 -15.52
CA PHE A 294 4.15 4.70 -14.27
C PHE A 294 5.51 5.37 -14.02
N GLU A 295 6.44 5.29 -14.97
CA GLU A 295 7.79 5.87 -14.77
C GLU A 295 7.75 7.39 -14.67
N ARG A 296 6.90 8.07 -15.45
CA ARG A 296 6.72 9.53 -15.34
C ARG A 296 6.34 9.93 -13.91
N ILE A 297 5.32 9.29 -13.34
CA ILE A 297 4.83 9.60 -11.99
C ILE A 297 5.89 9.33 -10.93
N PHE A 298 6.60 8.20 -11.00
CA PHE A 298 7.58 7.82 -9.98
C PHE A 298 8.95 8.51 -10.14
N HIS A 299 9.29 8.95 -11.35
CA HIS A 299 10.49 9.76 -11.60
C HIS A 299 10.31 11.20 -11.09
N GLU A 300 9.14 11.82 -11.33
CA GLU A 300 8.77 13.14 -10.81
C GLU A 300 8.74 13.25 -9.27
N GLN A 301 8.83 12.13 -8.55
CA GLN A 301 8.87 12.10 -7.08
C GLN A 301 10.28 11.84 -6.51
N SER A 302 11.24 11.46 -7.36
CA SER A 302 12.64 11.19 -6.99
C SER A 302 13.55 12.42 -7.18
N VAL A 303 12.99 13.52 -7.71
CA VAL A 303 13.63 14.82 -7.95
C VAL A 303 12.98 15.86 -7.04
#